data_AF-A0A494YRQ4-F1
#
_entry.id   AF-A0A494YRQ4-F1
#
_cell.length_a   1.000
_cell.length_b   1.000
_cell.length_c   1.000
_cell.angle_alpha   90.00
_cell.angle_beta   90.00
_cell.angle_gamma   90.00
#
_symmetry.space_group_name_H-M   'P 1'
#
loop_
_entity.id
_entity.type
_entity.pdbx_description
1 polymer ?
#
loop_
_entity_poly.entity_id
_entity_poly.type
_entity_poly.pdbx_seq_one_letter_code
_entity_poly.pdbx_strand_id
1 'polypeptide(L)' 'MSVVTNQGDSVKVIFVFQKNEQVEEVALNSAQLTALLNSKHIWIEKFNSNLKIENTVWSYAKNNVSMQIYLK' A
#
# COMPACT_ATOMS: atom_id res chain seq x y z
N MET A 1 18.03 10.49 10.52
CA MET A 1 17.89 10.23 9.07
C MET A 1 16.71 11.06 8.58
N SER A 2 16.98 12.15 7.87
CA SER A 2 15.95 13.00 7.27
C SER A 2 15.52 12.39 5.93
N VAL A 3 14.27 11.95 5.84
CA VAL A 3 13.70 11.55 4.55
C VAL A 3 13.41 12.84 3.77
N VAL A 4 14.22 13.09 2.75
CA VAL A 4 14.05 14.20 1.82
C VAL A 4 12.84 13.86 0.94
N THR A 5 11.73 14.55 1.15
CA THR A 5 10.55 14.46 0.28
C THR A 5 10.74 15.38 -0.92
N ASN A 6 11.44 14.89 -1.95
CA ASN A 6 11.39 15.53 -3.26
C ASN A 6 10.02 15.24 -3.90
N GLN A 7 9.45 16.25 -4.55
CA GLN A 7 8.12 16.24 -5.17
C GLN A 7 8.03 15.35 -6.44
N GLY A 8 8.48 14.10 -6.35
CA GLY A 8 8.44 13.10 -7.44
C GLY A 8 8.42 11.64 -6.98
N ASP A 9 8.60 11.37 -5.68
CA ASP A 9 8.66 9.99 -5.17
C ASP A 9 7.26 9.43 -4.91
N SER A 10 6.73 8.72 -5.92
CA SER A 10 5.58 7.85 -5.77
C SER A 10 6.04 6.42 -5.53
N VAL A 11 5.44 5.76 -4.53
CA VAL A 11 5.72 4.35 -4.22
C VAL A 11 4.55 3.52 -4.75
N LYS A 12 4.88 2.44 -5.47
CA LYS A 12 3.88 1.47 -5.91
C LYS A 12 3.42 0.64 -4.71
N VAL A 13 2.14 0.70 -4.40
CA VAL A 13 1.49 -0.07 -3.34
C VAL A 13 0.53 -1.07 -3.97
N ILE A 14 0.56 -2.30 -3.49
CA ILE A 14 -0.23 -3.42 -3.98
C ILE A 14 -1.08 -3.94 -2.82
N PHE A 15 -2.39 -3.74 -2.88
CA PHE A 15 -3.34 -4.27 -1.92
C PHE A 15 -3.77 -5.65 -2.34
N VAL A 16 -3.67 -6.63 -1.44
CA VAL A 16 -4.01 -8.02 -1.68
C VAL A 16 -5.15 -8.42 -0.74
N PHE A 17 -6.35 -8.59 -1.28
CA PHE A 17 -7.49 -9.09 -0.53
C PHE A 17 -7.55 -10.62 -0.63
N GLN A 18 -7.11 -11.29 0.43
CA GLN A 18 -6.86 -12.73 0.42
C GLN A 18 -8.12 -13.58 0.18
N LYS A 19 -9.29 -13.11 0.64
CA LYS A 19 -10.54 -13.89 0.60
C LYS A 19 -10.98 -14.23 -0.82
N ASN A 20 -10.76 -13.30 -1.76
CA ASN A 20 -11.23 -13.41 -3.15
C ASN A 20 -10.06 -13.33 -4.14
N GLU A 21 -8.81 -13.42 -3.67
CA GLU A 21 -7.59 -13.27 -4.47
C GLU A 21 -7.55 -11.99 -5.32
N GLN A 22 -8.24 -10.94 -4.87
CA GLN A 22 -8.31 -9.68 -5.59
C GLN A 22 -7.11 -8.81 -5.24
N VAL A 23 -6.55 -8.16 -6.26
CA VAL A 23 -5.41 -7.27 -6.11
C VAL A 23 -5.73 -5.89 -6.66
N GLU A 24 -5.26 -4.85 -5.99
CA GLU A 24 -5.33 -3.47 -6.47
C GLU A 24 -3.96 -2.80 -6.38
N GLU A 25 -3.53 -2.13 -7.44
CA GLU A 25 -2.24 -1.45 -7.50
C GLU A 25 -2.45 0.06 -7.57
N VAL A 26 -1.80 0.80 -6.67
CA VAL A 26 -1.93 2.26 -6.58
C VAL A 26 -0.55 2.88 -6.35
N ALA A 27 -0.26 3.97 -7.06
CA ALA A 27 0.92 4.78 -6.78
C ALA A 27 0.55 5.82 -5.71
N LEU A 28 1.20 5.75 -4.55
CA LEU A 28 0.97 6.67 -3.44
C LEU A 28 2.16 7.62 -3.26
N ASN A 29 1.86 8.88 -2.98
CA ASN A 29 2.88 9.83 -2.55
C ASN A 29 3.30 9.58 -1.09
N SER A 30 4.36 10.26 -0.65
CA SER A 30 4.89 10.11 0.71
C SER A 30 3.87 10.40 1.82
N ALA A 31 2.98 11.39 1.65
CA ALA A 31 1.97 11.74 2.65
C ALA A 31 0.90 10.65 2.76
N GLN A 32 0.41 10.15 1.61
CA GLN A 32 -0.56 9.06 1.53
C GLN A 32 0.01 7.76 2.09
N LEU A 33 1.27 7.45 1.75
CA LEU A 33 1.98 6.28 2.28
C LEU A 33 2.12 6.35 3.80
N THR A 34 2.48 7.52 4.33
CA THR A 34 2.60 7.73 5.78
C THR A 34 1.26 7.58 6.48
N ALA A 35 0.18 8.12 5.91
CA ALA A 35 -1.17 7.92 6.43
C ALA A 35 -1.57 6.44 6.42
N LEU A 36 -1.24 5.72 5.35
CA LEU A 36 -1.53 4.30 5.19
C LEU A 36 -0.80 3.43 6.22
N LEU A 37 0.48 3.70 6.46
CA LEU A 37 1.29 2.99 7.46
C LEU A 37 0.77 3.15 8.89
N ASN A 38 0.08 4.25 9.19
CA ASN A 38 -0.54 4.50 10.49
C ASN A 38 -2.01 4.05 10.57
N SER A 39 -2.57 3.55 9.48
CA SER A 39 -3.96 3.13 9.41
C SER A 39 -4.14 1.69 9.90
N LYS A 40 -5.29 1.40 10.52
CA LYS A 40 -5.68 0.03 10.93
C LYS A 40 -6.65 -0.63 9.95
N HIS A 41 -7.42 0.19 9.25
CA HIS A 41 -8.44 -0.21 8.30
C HIS A 41 -8.32 0.66 7.04
N ILE A 42 -8.74 0.11 5.92
CA ILE A 42 -8.76 0.80 4.64
C ILE A 42 -10.03 0.45 3.87
N TRP A 43 -10.60 1.46 3.21
CA TRP A 43 -11.65 1.29 2.22
C TRP A 43 -11.04 1.37 0.82
N ILE A 44 -11.28 0.34 0.01
CA ILE A 44 -10.86 0.31 -1.40
C ILE A 44 -12.11 0.07 -2.22
N GLU A 45 -12.43 1.00 -3.12
CA GLU A 45 -13.67 0.99 -3.90
C GLU A 45 -13.88 -0.33 -4.65
N LYS A 46 -12.79 -0.87 -5.23
CA LYS A 46 -12.80 -2.16 -5.94
C LYS A 46 -13.27 -3.34 -5.07
N PHE A 47 -12.94 -3.34 -3.78
CA PHE A 47 -13.30 -4.42 -2.87
C PHE A 47 -14.66 -4.18 -2.19
N ASN A 48 -15.24 -2.98 -2.35
CA ASN A 48 -16.52 -2.54 -1.77
C ASN A 48 -16.68 -2.95 -0.30
N SER A 49 -15.59 -2.90 0.46
CA SER A 49 -15.53 -3.38 1.84
C SER A 49 -14.49 -2.60 2.64
N ASN A 50 -14.78 -2.45 3.92
CA ASN A 50 -13.84 -1.91 4.89
C ASN A 50 -12.97 -3.06 5.39
N LEU A 51 -11.73 -3.11 4.94
CA LEU A 51 -10.83 -4.22 5.20
C LEU A 51 -9.81 -3.84 6.26
N LYS A 52 -9.46 -4.81 7.10
CA LYS A 52 -8.41 -4.62 8.10
C LYS A 52 -7.05 -4.88 7.45
N ILE A 53 -6.08 -4.01 7.74
CA ILE A 53 -4.70 -4.26 7.36
C ILE A 53 -4.14 -5.36 8.26
N GLU A 54 -3.75 -6.48 7.65
CA GLU A 54 -3.21 -7.63 8.35
C GLU A 54 -1.68 -7.62 8.34
N ASN A 55 -1.09 -7.40 7.17
CA ASN A 55 0.35 -7.40 7.03
C ASN A 55 0.81 -6.41 5.96
N THR A 56 2.01 -5.88 6.15
CA THR A 56 2.66 -4.92 5.29
C THR A 56 4.07 -5.41 4.99
N VAL A 57 4.36 -5.68 3.72
CA VAL A 57 5.62 -6.26 3.28
C VAL A 57 6.26 -5.36 2.23
N TRP A 58 7.53 -5.03 2.43
CA TRP A 58 8.33 -4.37 1.40
C TRP A 58 8.92 -5.43 0.47
N SER A 59 8.66 -5.26 -0.82
CA SER A 59 9.16 -6.12 -1.88
C SER A 59 10.12 -5.34 -2.77
N TYR A 60 11.24 -5.97 -3.11
CA TYR A 60 12.20 -5.43 -4.06
C TYR A 60 12.36 -6.43 -5.20
N ALA A 61 11.94 -6.04 -6.39
CA ALA A 61 12.03 -6.88 -7.58
C ALA A 61 12.41 -6.04 -8.80
N LYS A 62 13.39 -6.52 -9.58
CA LYS A 62 13.82 -5.88 -10.85
C LYS A 62 14.11 -4.37 -10.70
N ASN A 63 14.82 -3.99 -9.63
CA ASN A 63 15.12 -2.61 -9.26
C ASN A 63 13.92 -1.72 -8.90
N ASN A 64 12.72 -2.29 -8.79
CA ASN A 64 11.53 -1.58 -8.32
C ASN A 64 11.21 -1.96 -6.87
N VAL A 65 10.98 -0.95 -6.06
CA VAL A 65 10.47 -1.10 -4.70
C VAL A 65 8.95 -1.01 -4.75
N SER A 66 8.27 -2.04 -4.25
CA SER A 66 6.82 -2.01 -4.06
C SER A 66 6.44 -2.46 -2.66
N MET A 67 5.36 -1.88 -2.14
CA MET A 67 4.82 -2.23 -0.83
C MET A 67 3.57 -3.09 -1.03
N GLN A 68 3.57 -4.30 -0.49
CA GLN A 68 2.41 -5.19 -0.51
C GLN A 68 1.67 -5.10 0.83
N ILE A 69 0.35 -4.91 0.77
CA ILE A 69 -0.51 -4.80 1.94
C ILE A 69 -1.57 -5.89 1.84
N TYR A 70 -1.53 -6.82 2.78
CA TYR A 70 -2.49 -7.91 2.88
C TYR A 70 -3.69 -7.47 3.71
N LEU A 71 -4.87 -7.69 3.15
CA LEU A 71 -6.14 -7.25 3.69
C LEU A 71 -7.01 -8.47 4.02
N LYS A 72 -7.72 -8.35 5.15
CA LYS A 72 -8.64 -9.36 5.68
C LYS A 72 -10.07 -8.84 5.76
#